data_AF-A0A971N3D0-F1
#
_entry.id   AF-A0A971N3D0-F1
#
_cell.length_a   1.000
_cell.length_b   1.000
_cell.length_c   1.000
_cell.angle_alpha   90.00
_cell.angle_beta   90.00
_cell.angle_gamma   90.00
#
_symmetry.space_group_name_H-M   'P 1'
#
loop_
_entity.id
_entity.type
_entity.pdbx_description
1 polymer ?
#
loop_
_entity_poly.entity_id
_entity_poly.type
_entity_poly.pdbx_seq_one_letter_code
_entity_poly.pdbx_strand_id
1 'polypeptide(L)'
;MAWLLREEQGIKYYRSSLLAGLPWLVHAFSTRGAGKRPEGGDGVGLADQQAERRRFFALFQLSFTQVYMVNQVHGADVITVEKTAAWDPTPEADGLLTNLPGVGLATVHADCVPVLIVDPVRRAIAAVHAGWKGTLAQIVPKALQQMSREYGTVPEDCWAAIGPAIGACCYRVSAERFKLFQKSCPEVGLIEQDGIYALDLVAINHHYLRSMGLSDARIDPANLCTSCQREDFYSYRREQTTGRMLSLIAIKEKGKE
;
A
#
# COMPACT_ATOMS: atom_id res chain seq x y z
N MET A 1 -4.75 -11.85 10.32
CA MET A 1 -4.46 -11.81 11.78
C MET A 1 -5.09 -10.54 12.34
N ALA A 2 -5.13 -10.30 13.65
CA ALA A 2 -5.68 -9.03 14.14
C ALA A 2 -4.70 -7.89 13.83
N TRP A 3 -5.14 -6.89 13.07
CA TRP A 3 -4.38 -5.67 12.81
C TRP A 3 -4.37 -4.78 14.06
N LEU A 4 -3.26 -4.09 14.27
CA LEU A 4 -3.02 -3.29 15.47
C LEU A 4 -3.24 -1.81 15.15
N LEU A 5 -4.25 -1.19 15.76
CA LEU A 5 -4.35 0.27 15.81
C LEU A 5 -3.37 0.80 16.87
N ARG A 6 -2.61 1.83 16.51
CA ARG A 6 -1.67 2.55 17.37
C ARG A 6 -1.94 4.04 17.29
N GLU A 7 -1.58 4.74 18.36
CA GLU A 7 -1.61 6.19 18.42
C GLU A 7 -0.34 6.67 19.10
N GLU A 8 0.45 7.47 18.39
CA GLU A 8 1.71 8.05 18.89
C GLU A 8 1.76 9.52 18.51
N GLN A 9 2.08 10.38 19.47
CA GLN A 9 2.14 11.84 19.26
C GLN A 9 0.85 12.41 18.60
N GLY A 10 -0.32 11.83 18.92
CA GLY A 10 -1.62 12.22 18.36
C GLY A 10 -1.87 11.76 16.92
N ILE A 11 -1.02 10.88 16.38
CA ILE A 11 -1.16 10.32 15.03
C ILE A 11 -1.57 8.86 15.16
N LYS A 12 -2.74 8.53 14.59
CA LYS A 12 -3.24 7.16 14.52
C LYS A 12 -2.74 6.46 13.27
N TYR A 13 -2.40 5.18 13.42
CA TYR A 13 -1.97 4.35 12.31
C TYR A 13 -2.17 2.87 12.61
N TYR A 14 -2.35 2.08 11.55
CA TYR A 14 -2.51 0.64 11.60
C TYR A 14 -1.20 -0.07 11.29
N ARG A 15 -1.00 -1.24 11.91
CA ARG A 15 0.10 -2.17 11.63
C ARG A 15 -0.42 -3.59 11.45
N SER A 16 0.12 -4.29 10.46
CA SER A 16 0.01 -5.76 10.38
C SER A 16 0.72 -6.40 11.57
N SER A 17 0.06 -7.36 12.23
CA SER A 17 0.68 -8.14 13.31
C SER A 17 1.72 -9.13 12.79
N LEU A 18 1.55 -9.63 11.56
CA LEU A 18 2.55 -10.46 10.87
C LEU A 18 3.88 -9.71 10.72
N LEU A 19 3.86 -8.54 10.07
CA LEU A 19 5.08 -7.77 9.81
C LEU A 19 5.69 -7.17 11.09
N ALA A 20 4.88 -6.96 12.14
CA ALA A 20 5.38 -6.48 13.44
C ALA A 20 6.32 -7.48 14.13
N GLY A 21 6.31 -8.76 13.72
CA GLY A 21 7.24 -9.78 14.21
C GLY A 21 8.68 -9.60 13.71
N LEU A 22 8.95 -8.69 12.77
CA LEU A 22 10.29 -8.43 12.23
C LEU A 22 10.91 -7.19 12.92
N PRO A 23 11.84 -7.36 13.89
CA PRO A 23 12.30 -6.25 14.73
C PRO A 23 13.10 -5.18 13.98
N TRP A 24 13.71 -5.54 12.85
CA TRP A 24 14.48 -4.66 11.96
C TRP A 24 13.60 -3.95 10.91
N LEU A 25 12.31 -4.27 10.84
CA LEU A 25 11.37 -3.70 9.89
C LEU A 25 10.53 -2.60 10.55
N VAL A 26 10.34 -1.51 9.82
CA VAL A 26 9.33 -0.49 10.09
C VAL A 26 8.22 -0.65 9.06
N HIS A 27 6.96 -0.62 9.51
CA HIS A 27 5.81 -0.56 8.63
C HIS A 27 4.62 0.12 9.32
N ALA A 28 3.84 0.87 8.55
CA ALA A 28 2.64 1.54 9.04
C ALA A 28 1.70 1.95 7.91
N PHE A 29 0.41 1.98 8.21
CA PHE A 29 -0.65 2.51 7.36
C PHE A 29 -1.35 3.64 8.11
N SER A 30 -1.17 4.89 7.68
CA SER A 30 -1.75 6.04 8.39
C SER A 30 -3.28 6.02 8.34
N THR A 31 -3.94 6.55 9.35
CA THR A 31 -5.36 6.91 9.26
C THR A 31 -5.52 8.28 8.61
N ARG A 32 -6.76 8.72 8.40
CA ARG A 32 -7.06 10.14 8.34
C ARG A 32 -6.71 10.75 9.70
N GLY A 33 -6.00 11.88 9.73
CA GLY A 33 -5.77 12.60 10.97
C GLY A 33 -7.08 13.17 11.52
N ALA A 34 -7.07 13.67 12.75
CA ALA A 34 -8.18 14.44 13.33
C ALA A 34 -8.45 15.81 12.63
N GLY A 35 -7.80 16.05 11.48
CA GLY A 35 -7.88 17.29 10.72
C GLY A 35 -9.26 17.51 10.12
N LYS A 36 -9.69 18.78 10.11
CA LYS A 36 -10.96 19.21 9.49
C LYS A 36 -11.03 18.69 8.04
N ARG A 37 -12.22 18.21 7.65
CA ARG A 37 -12.58 17.98 6.25
C ARG A 37 -12.19 19.25 5.46
N PRO A 38 -11.46 19.16 4.34
CA PRO A 38 -11.17 20.35 3.54
C PRO A 38 -12.49 21.05 3.20
N GLU A 39 -12.68 22.28 3.67
CA GLU A 39 -13.81 23.10 3.26
C GLU A 39 -13.47 23.68 1.88
N GLY A 40 -14.22 23.28 0.85
CA GLY A 40 -14.02 23.78 -0.51
C GLY A 40 -13.05 22.94 -1.35
N GLY A 41 -13.21 23.03 -2.66
CA GLY A 41 -12.48 22.26 -3.66
C GLY A 41 -10.96 22.36 -3.53
N ASP A 42 -10.32 21.27 -3.98
CA ASP A 42 -8.91 20.92 -3.87
C ASP A 42 -8.50 20.52 -2.44
N GLY A 43 -8.33 19.20 -2.24
CA GLY A 43 -7.93 18.64 -0.94
C GLY A 43 -6.66 19.28 -0.38
N VAL A 44 -6.42 19.05 0.92
CA VAL A 44 -5.25 19.48 1.73
C VAL A 44 -4.09 20.00 0.88
N GLY A 45 -3.72 21.28 1.02
CA GLY A 45 -2.69 21.91 0.18
C GLY A 45 -1.36 21.17 0.21
N LEU A 46 -0.54 21.30 -0.85
CA LEU A 46 0.73 20.56 -0.98
C LEU A 46 1.66 20.75 0.23
N ALA A 47 1.72 21.97 0.78
CA ALA A 47 2.52 22.27 1.96
C ALA A 47 2.03 21.51 3.21
N ASP A 48 0.72 21.44 3.40
CA ASP A 48 0.09 20.72 4.49
C ASP A 48 0.31 19.21 4.35
N GLN A 49 0.15 18.66 3.13
CA GLN A 49 0.48 17.24 2.87
C GLN A 49 1.94 16.92 3.19
N GLN A 50 2.88 17.81 2.85
CA GLN A 50 4.28 17.61 3.19
C GLN A 50 4.52 17.68 4.70
N ALA A 51 3.85 18.59 5.42
CA ALA A 51 3.94 18.69 6.87
C ALA A 51 3.39 17.42 7.56
N GLU A 52 2.25 16.90 7.10
CA GLU A 52 1.68 15.64 7.58
C GLU A 52 2.61 14.46 7.33
N ARG A 53 3.18 14.34 6.12
CA ARG A 53 4.19 13.32 5.79
C ARG A 53 5.41 13.40 6.71
N ARG A 54 5.97 14.59 6.92
CA ARG A 54 7.12 14.81 7.82
C ARG A 54 6.81 14.31 9.24
N ARG A 55 5.65 14.66 9.78
CA ARG A 55 5.22 14.22 11.12
C ARG A 55 5.04 12.70 11.18
N PHE A 56 4.41 12.10 10.18
CA PHE A 56 4.21 10.66 10.13
C PHE A 56 5.53 9.88 10.02
N PHE A 57 6.46 10.30 9.18
CA PHE A 57 7.76 9.65 9.03
C PHE A 57 8.64 9.79 10.29
N ALA A 58 8.54 10.93 10.99
CA ALA A 58 9.28 11.17 12.23
C ALA A 58 8.90 10.21 13.36
N LEU A 59 7.66 9.67 13.39
CA LEU A 59 7.27 8.62 14.35
C LEU A 59 8.19 7.38 14.25
N PHE A 60 8.71 7.11 13.05
CA PHE A 60 9.56 5.97 12.77
C PHE A 60 11.04 6.34 12.64
N GLN A 61 11.44 7.51 13.16
CA GLN A 61 12.81 8.03 13.11
C GLN A 61 13.36 8.18 11.68
N LEU A 62 12.48 8.39 10.71
CA LEU A 62 12.83 8.63 9.31
C LEU A 62 12.70 10.12 8.99
N SER A 63 13.74 10.69 8.40
CA SER A 63 13.65 12.03 7.83
C SER A 63 12.86 12.01 6.51
N PHE A 64 12.37 13.16 6.09
CA PHE A 64 11.67 13.28 4.81
C PHE A 64 12.54 12.86 3.61
N THR A 65 13.85 13.07 3.68
CA THR A 65 14.79 12.71 2.59
C THR A 65 15.19 11.24 2.60
N GLN A 66 14.83 10.50 3.66
CA GLN A 66 15.04 9.05 3.75
C GLN A 66 13.85 8.25 3.18
N VAL A 67 12.71 8.89 2.91
CA VAL A 67 11.50 8.22 2.41
C VAL A 67 11.24 8.56 0.95
N TYR A 68 11.19 7.53 0.12
CA TYR A 68 10.98 7.62 -1.32
C TYR A 68 9.50 7.46 -1.68
N MET A 69 9.01 8.33 -2.55
CA MET A 69 7.62 8.37 -3.03
C MET A 69 7.60 8.74 -4.52
N VAL A 70 6.75 8.07 -5.29
CA VAL A 70 6.64 8.26 -6.75
C VAL A 70 5.43 9.10 -7.13
N ASN A 71 5.42 9.61 -8.37
CA ASN A 71 4.20 10.14 -8.97
C ASN A 71 3.31 8.97 -9.41
N GLN A 72 2.31 8.63 -8.60
CA GLN A 72 1.41 7.48 -8.84
C GLN A 72 0.46 7.74 -10.00
N VAL A 73 0.60 6.96 -11.08
CA VAL A 73 -0.16 7.11 -12.34
C VAL A 73 -1.19 5.99 -12.54
N HIS A 74 -1.39 5.14 -11.53
CA HIS A 74 -2.24 3.94 -11.60
C HIS A 74 -1.78 2.94 -12.68
N GLY A 75 -0.49 2.92 -12.98
CA GLY A 75 0.18 1.97 -13.84
C GLY A 75 0.62 0.71 -13.10
N ALA A 76 1.65 0.06 -13.63
CA ALA A 76 2.20 -1.18 -13.08
C ALA A 76 3.74 -1.22 -13.06
N ASP A 77 4.37 -0.05 -13.16
CA ASP A 77 5.82 0.11 -13.13
C ASP A 77 6.30 0.19 -11.69
N VAL A 78 7.44 -0.44 -11.43
CA VAL A 78 8.06 -0.58 -10.10
C VAL A 78 9.51 -0.11 -10.20
N ILE A 79 9.91 0.81 -9.33
CA ILE A 79 11.24 1.41 -9.36
C ILE A 79 12.11 0.85 -8.23
N THR A 80 13.35 0.49 -8.57
CA THR A 80 14.40 0.10 -7.63
C THR A 80 15.04 1.37 -7.05
N VAL A 81 15.00 1.54 -5.72
CA VAL A 81 15.70 2.61 -5.01
C VAL A 81 17.08 2.10 -4.58
N GLU A 82 18.10 2.48 -5.34
CA GLU A 82 19.50 2.04 -5.14
C GLU A 82 20.40 3.07 -4.45
N LYS A 83 19.98 4.35 -4.39
CA LYS A 83 20.78 5.44 -3.83
C LYS A 83 19.90 6.41 -3.08
N THR A 84 20.46 6.99 -2.02
CA THR A 84 19.79 7.98 -1.17
C THR A 84 19.80 9.40 -1.78
N ALA A 85 19.60 9.52 -3.10
CA ALA A 85 19.54 10.81 -3.78
C ALA A 85 18.08 11.25 -4.00
N ALA A 86 17.80 12.54 -3.80
CA ALA A 86 16.49 13.09 -4.11
C ALA A 86 16.19 12.95 -5.62
N TRP A 87 14.97 12.56 -5.96
CA TRP A 87 14.51 12.56 -7.35
C TRP A 87 14.16 13.97 -7.80
N ASP A 88 14.66 14.36 -8.96
CA ASP A 88 14.27 15.58 -9.65
C ASP A 88 14.33 15.37 -11.18
N PRO A 89 13.18 15.27 -11.88
CA PRO A 89 11.82 15.21 -11.34
C PRO A 89 11.54 13.89 -10.62
N THR A 90 10.48 13.86 -9.79
CA THR A 90 9.95 12.61 -9.21
C THR A 90 9.44 11.68 -10.33
N PRO A 91 9.93 10.44 -10.43
CA PRO A 91 9.55 9.53 -11.51
C PRO A 91 8.10 9.03 -11.36
N GLU A 92 7.50 8.69 -12.48
CA GLU A 92 6.20 8.03 -12.54
C GLU A 92 6.35 6.53 -12.31
N ALA A 93 5.60 6.00 -11.36
CA ALA A 93 5.50 4.57 -11.04
C ALA A 93 4.40 4.35 -10.02
N ASP A 94 4.08 3.09 -9.75
CA ASP A 94 3.09 2.72 -8.73
C ASP A 94 3.66 1.71 -7.72
N GLY A 95 4.92 1.29 -7.88
CA GLY A 95 5.63 0.49 -6.89
C GLY A 95 7.06 0.94 -6.70
N LEU A 96 7.59 0.63 -5.52
CA LEU A 96 8.96 0.86 -5.13
C LEU A 96 9.53 -0.36 -4.45
N LEU A 97 10.84 -0.60 -4.61
CA LEU A 97 11.58 -1.62 -3.87
C LEU A 97 12.98 -1.14 -3.49
N THR A 98 13.51 -1.68 -2.38
CA THR A 98 14.89 -1.44 -1.93
C THR A 98 15.36 -2.55 -0.99
N ASN A 99 16.67 -2.71 -0.84
CA ASN A 99 17.30 -3.48 0.24
C ASN A 99 18.21 -2.61 1.14
N LEU A 100 18.14 -1.28 1.00
CA LEU A 100 18.99 -0.34 1.72
C LEU A 100 18.47 -0.10 3.15
N PRO A 101 19.32 -0.29 4.20
CA PRO A 101 19.01 0.15 5.55
C PRO A 101 18.86 1.67 5.64
N GLY A 102 17.97 2.15 6.52
CA GLY A 102 17.69 3.57 6.72
C GLY A 102 16.88 4.22 5.59
N VAL A 103 16.39 3.44 4.62
CA VAL A 103 15.55 3.90 3.50
C VAL A 103 14.12 3.43 3.71
N GLY A 104 13.18 4.38 3.60
CA GLY A 104 11.75 4.13 3.60
C GLY A 104 11.15 4.25 2.21
N LEU A 105 10.10 3.48 1.96
CA LEU A 105 9.27 3.52 0.75
C LEU A 105 7.85 3.86 1.18
N ALA A 106 7.23 4.85 0.53
CA ALA A 106 5.86 5.21 0.82
C ALA A 106 5.01 5.39 -0.44
N THR A 107 3.76 4.94 -0.36
CA THR A 107 2.70 5.19 -1.33
C THR A 107 1.52 5.88 -0.65
N VAL A 108 0.72 6.60 -1.44
CA VAL A 108 -0.52 7.23 -0.98
C VAL A 108 -1.75 6.54 -1.55
N HIS A 109 -2.84 6.50 -0.80
CA HIS A 109 -4.09 5.90 -1.27
C HIS A 109 -5.31 6.52 -0.57
N ALA A 110 -6.45 6.43 -1.25
CA ALA A 110 -7.78 6.62 -0.69
C ALA A 110 -8.72 5.73 -1.51
N ASP A 111 -8.85 4.47 -1.10
CA ASP A 111 -9.56 3.34 -1.73
C ASP A 111 -8.70 2.32 -2.50
N CYS A 112 -7.66 2.73 -3.24
CA CYS A 112 -6.75 1.79 -3.89
C CYS A 112 -6.03 0.90 -2.87
N VAL A 113 -5.60 -0.30 -3.28
CA VAL A 113 -5.01 -1.30 -2.37
C VAL A 113 -3.53 -1.02 -2.14
N PRO A 114 -3.08 -0.62 -0.93
CA PRO A 114 -1.66 -0.59 -0.62
C PRO A 114 -1.16 -1.99 -0.25
N VAL A 115 -0.08 -2.44 -0.87
CA VAL A 115 0.57 -3.72 -0.55
C VAL A 115 2.01 -3.45 -0.14
N LEU A 116 2.37 -3.89 1.07
CA LEU A 116 3.75 -3.87 1.56
C LEU A 116 4.29 -5.29 1.53
N ILE A 117 5.44 -5.51 0.90
CA ILE A 117 6.08 -6.82 0.75
C ILE A 117 7.45 -6.75 1.41
N VAL A 118 7.84 -7.80 2.13
CA VAL A 118 9.18 -7.94 2.69
C VAL A 118 9.72 -9.33 2.41
N ASP A 119 10.97 -9.40 1.96
CA ASP A 119 11.78 -10.60 2.00
C ASP A 119 12.62 -10.56 3.29
N PRO A 120 12.33 -11.44 4.27
CA PRO A 120 13.07 -11.46 5.52
C PRO A 120 14.45 -12.12 5.41
N VAL A 121 14.69 -12.93 4.37
CA VAL A 121 15.96 -13.64 4.12
C VAL A 121 16.97 -12.68 3.49
N ARG A 122 16.57 -12.01 2.40
CA ARG A 122 17.43 -11.04 1.67
C ARG A 122 17.38 -9.63 2.26
N ARG A 123 16.46 -9.38 3.19
CA ARG A 123 16.17 -8.05 3.75
C ARG A 123 15.89 -7.02 2.65
N ALA A 124 14.96 -7.37 1.78
CA ALA A 124 14.43 -6.46 0.76
C ALA A 124 12.97 -6.12 1.07
N ILE A 125 12.54 -4.93 0.69
CA ILE A 125 11.19 -4.42 0.94
C ILE A 125 10.61 -3.82 -0.33
N ALA A 126 9.28 -3.83 -0.46
CA ALA A 126 8.56 -3.13 -1.49
C ALA A 126 7.28 -2.46 -0.96
N ALA A 127 6.94 -1.30 -1.51
CA ALA A 127 5.67 -0.62 -1.31
C ALA A 127 4.96 -0.46 -2.66
N VAL A 128 3.74 -0.97 -2.77
CA VAL A 128 3.00 -1.06 -4.03
C VAL A 128 1.62 -0.43 -3.87
N HIS A 129 1.24 0.43 -4.82
CA HIS A 129 -0.09 0.99 -4.99
C HIS A 129 -0.84 0.23 -6.07
N ALA A 130 -1.73 -0.68 -5.65
CA ALA A 130 -2.54 -1.50 -6.54
C ALA A 130 -3.97 -0.93 -6.65
N GLY A 131 -4.13 0.13 -7.44
CA GLY A 131 -5.44 0.52 -7.95
C GLY A 131 -6.03 -0.54 -8.90
N TRP A 132 -7.25 -0.35 -9.41
CA TRP A 132 -7.86 -1.36 -10.30
C TRP A 132 -7.04 -1.58 -11.59
N LYS A 133 -6.47 -0.51 -12.18
CA LYS A 133 -5.61 -0.61 -13.36
C LYS A 133 -4.32 -1.38 -13.04
N GLY A 134 -3.61 -1.00 -11.97
CA GLY A 134 -2.40 -1.69 -11.53
C GLY A 134 -2.65 -3.16 -11.15
N THR A 135 -3.79 -3.45 -10.51
CA THR A 135 -4.21 -4.83 -10.19
C THR A 135 -4.47 -5.63 -11.46
N LEU A 136 -5.21 -5.07 -12.43
CA LEU A 136 -5.43 -5.74 -13.73
C LEU A 136 -4.12 -5.97 -14.48
N ALA A 137 -3.18 -5.03 -14.37
CA ALA A 137 -1.84 -5.11 -14.96
C ALA A 137 -0.81 -5.87 -14.09
N GLN A 138 -1.27 -6.57 -13.05
CA GLN A 138 -0.49 -7.45 -12.18
C GLN A 138 0.74 -6.79 -11.52
N ILE A 139 0.58 -5.57 -10.99
CA ILE A 139 1.68 -4.85 -10.34
C ILE A 139 2.30 -5.61 -9.16
N VAL A 140 1.51 -6.33 -8.36
CA VAL A 140 2.02 -7.12 -7.23
C VAL A 140 2.91 -8.29 -7.68
N PRO A 141 2.49 -9.15 -8.63
CA PRO A 141 3.40 -10.12 -9.26
C PRO A 141 4.65 -9.49 -9.87
N LYS A 142 4.52 -8.36 -10.57
CA LYS A 142 5.67 -7.65 -11.15
C LYS A 142 6.67 -7.19 -10.10
N ALA A 143 6.20 -6.66 -8.96
CA ALA A 143 7.05 -6.27 -7.86
C ALA A 143 7.85 -7.46 -7.29
N LEU A 144 7.19 -8.60 -7.04
CA LEU A 144 7.88 -9.83 -6.58
C LEU A 144 8.89 -10.36 -7.60
N GLN A 145 8.54 -10.36 -8.88
CA GLN A 145 9.45 -10.75 -9.96
C GLN A 145 10.67 -9.83 -10.03
N GLN A 146 10.48 -8.52 -9.85
CA GLN A 146 11.60 -7.57 -9.83
C GLN A 146 12.44 -7.75 -8.57
N MET A 147 11.85 -7.91 -7.39
CA MET A 147 12.60 -8.27 -6.16
C MET A 147 13.43 -9.55 -6.36
N SER A 148 12.91 -10.53 -7.10
CA SER A 148 13.63 -11.77 -7.43
C SER A 148 14.84 -11.51 -8.32
N ARG A 149 14.69 -10.66 -9.34
CA ARG A 149 15.78 -10.27 -10.26
C ARG A 149 16.86 -9.44 -9.58
N GLU A 150 16.45 -8.45 -8.77
CA GLU A 150 17.37 -7.47 -8.17
C GLU A 150 18.11 -8.03 -6.95
N TYR A 151 17.44 -8.85 -6.13
CA TYR A 151 17.96 -9.25 -4.82
C TYR A 151 18.08 -10.77 -4.62
N GLY A 152 17.70 -11.57 -5.63
CA GLY A 152 17.60 -13.02 -5.48
C GLY A 152 16.51 -13.42 -4.47
N THR A 153 15.48 -12.59 -4.35
CA THR A 153 14.29 -12.86 -3.54
C THR A 153 13.62 -14.14 -4.03
N VAL A 154 13.20 -14.99 -3.08
CA VAL A 154 12.37 -16.17 -3.34
C VAL A 154 10.96 -15.82 -2.87
N PRO A 155 9.97 -15.68 -3.78
CA PRO A 155 8.62 -15.22 -3.40
C PRO A 155 7.98 -16.01 -2.27
N GLU A 156 8.22 -17.31 -2.19
CA GLU A 156 7.72 -18.19 -1.13
C GLU A 156 8.15 -17.70 0.25
N ASP A 157 9.35 -17.12 0.37
CA ASP A 157 9.94 -16.59 1.61
C ASP A 157 9.41 -15.21 2.00
N CYS A 158 8.76 -14.50 1.08
CA CYS A 158 8.22 -13.19 1.34
C CYS A 158 7.01 -13.20 2.26
N TRP A 159 6.87 -12.12 3.02
CA TRP A 159 5.68 -11.80 3.80
C TRP A 159 5.04 -10.54 3.22
N ALA A 160 3.72 -10.46 3.27
CA ALA A 160 2.98 -9.33 2.70
C ALA A 160 1.88 -8.84 3.65
N ALA A 161 1.72 -7.52 3.74
CA ALA A 161 0.57 -6.89 4.35
C ALA A 161 -0.24 -6.17 3.27
N ILE A 162 -1.53 -6.47 3.18
CA ILE A 162 -2.48 -5.76 2.32
C ILE A 162 -3.26 -4.78 3.21
N GLY A 163 -3.03 -3.49 3.06
CA GLY A 163 -3.59 -2.47 3.94
C GLY A 163 -5.06 -2.12 3.68
N PRO A 164 -5.59 -1.14 4.44
CA PRO A 164 -6.95 -0.64 4.27
C PRO A 164 -7.22 -0.18 2.83
N ALA A 165 -8.29 -0.68 2.24
CA ALA A 165 -8.68 -0.38 0.85
C ALA A 165 -10.20 -0.40 0.72
N ILE A 166 -10.75 -0.03 -0.43
CA ILE A 166 -12.20 -0.18 -0.64
C ILE A 166 -12.55 -1.66 -0.80
N GLY A 167 -13.45 -2.15 0.05
CA GLY A 167 -13.94 -3.52 -0.01
C GLY A 167 -15.04 -3.72 -1.07
N ALA A 168 -15.32 -4.97 -1.41
CA ALA A 168 -16.38 -5.33 -2.36
C ALA A 168 -17.77 -4.83 -1.92
N CYS A 169 -17.98 -4.65 -0.62
CA CYS A 169 -19.19 -4.03 -0.06
C CYS A 169 -19.48 -2.61 -0.59
N CYS A 170 -18.45 -1.88 -1.04
CA CYS A 170 -18.58 -0.50 -1.52
C CYS A 170 -18.05 -0.31 -2.96
N TYR A 171 -17.26 -1.24 -3.50
CA TYR A 171 -16.61 -1.06 -4.79
C TYR A 171 -17.44 -1.60 -5.97
N ARG A 172 -18.52 -0.89 -6.27
CA ARG A 172 -19.35 -1.15 -7.47
C ARG A 172 -18.66 -0.65 -8.73
N VAL A 173 -18.72 -1.45 -9.79
CA VAL A 173 -18.07 -1.19 -11.08
C VAL A 173 -19.03 -1.39 -12.26
N SER A 174 -18.61 -0.98 -13.46
CA SER A 174 -19.37 -1.27 -14.68
C SER A 174 -19.24 -2.75 -15.06
N ALA A 175 -20.21 -3.25 -15.82
CA ALA A 175 -20.17 -4.60 -16.41
C ALA A 175 -18.90 -4.82 -17.24
N GLU A 176 -18.45 -3.79 -17.98
CA GLU A 176 -17.21 -3.85 -18.77
C GLU A 176 -15.99 -4.09 -17.88
N ARG A 177 -15.85 -3.31 -16.79
CA ARG A 177 -14.73 -3.48 -15.86
C ARG A 177 -14.79 -4.85 -15.18
N PHE A 178 -15.99 -5.28 -14.80
CA PHE A 178 -16.19 -6.60 -14.21
C PHE A 178 -15.72 -7.73 -15.13
N LYS A 179 -16.11 -7.68 -16.42
CA LYS A 179 -15.70 -8.67 -17.44
C LYS A 179 -14.19 -8.71 -17.66
N LEU A 180 -13.48 -7.58 -17.53
CA LEU A 180 -12.02 -7.57 -17.58
C LEU A 180 -11.42 -8.47 -16.49
N PHE A 181 -11.89 -8.32 -15.25
CA PHE A 181 -11.39 -9.13 -14.14
C PHE A 181 -11.89 -10.57 -14.19
N GLN A 182 -13.12 -10.82 -14.64
CA GLN A 182 -13.63 -12.18 -14.83
C GLN A 182 -12.76 -12.97 -15.81
N LYS A 183 -12.23 -12.29 -16.85
CA LYS A 183 -11.31 -12.90 -17.82
C LYS A 183 -9.88 -13.04 -17.26
N SER A 184 -9.40 -12.04 -16.53
CA SER A 184 -8.01 -11.99 -16.06
C SER A 184 -7.74 -12.79 -14.78
N CYS A 185 -8.75 -12.99 -13.93
CA CYS A 185 -8.66 -13.69 -12.65
C CYS A 185 -9.94 -14.52 -12.39
N PRO A 186 -10.25 -15.52 -13.24
CA PRO A 186 -11.46 -16.32 -13.10
C PRO A 186 -11.55 -17.09 -11.77
N GLU A 187 -10.43 -17.29 -11.08
CA GLU A 187 -10.33 -18.00 -9.81
C GLU A 187 -10.82 -17.17 -8.61
N VAL A 188 -10.91 -15.85 -8.76
CA VAL A 188 -11.34 -14.96 -7.67
C VAL A 188 -12.85 -14.78 -7.75
N GLY A 189 -13.55 -15.09 -6.66
CA GLY A 189 -15.00 -14.95 -6.57
C GLY A 189 -15.43 -13.49 -6.70
N LEU A 190 -15.81 -13.08 -7.91
CA LEU A 190 -16.36 -11.76 -8.19
C LEU A 190 -17.85 -11.71 -7.86
N ILE A 191 -18.37 -10.54 -7.48
CA ILE A 191 -19.77 -10.40 -7.07
C ILE A 191 -20.60 -9.85 -8.23
N GLU A 192 -21.50 -10.68 -8.75
CA GLU A 192 -22.55 -10.33 -9.69
C GLU A 192 -23.90 -10.73 -9.10
N GLN A 193 -24.73 -9.75 -8.75
CA GLN A 193 -26.06 -9.99 -8.19
C GLN A 193 -27.04 -8.94 -8.69
N ASP A 194 -28.16 -9.38 -9.29
CA ASP A 194 -29.24 -8.51 -9.77
C ASP A 194 -28.75 -7.36 -10.67
N GLY A 195 -27.76 -7.63 -11.53
CA GLY A 195 -27.14 -6.65 -12.42
C GLY A 195 -26.16 -5.67 -11.73
N ILE A 196 -25.88 -5.87 -10.44
CA ILE A 196 -24.85 -5.14 -9.69
C ILE A 196 -23.54 -5.91 -9.76
N TYR A 197 -22.50 -5.24 -10.24
CA TYR A 197 -21.14 -5.77 -10.33
C TYR A 197 -20.25 -5.12 -9.28
N ALA A 198 -19.58 -5.93 -8.46
CA ALA A 198 -18.60 -5.47 -7.48
C ALA A 198 -17.31 -6.28 -7.56
N LEU A 199 -16.18 -5.60 -7.27
CA LEU A 199 -14.86 -6.21 -7.25
C LEU A 199 -14.27 -6.15 -5.86
N ASP A 200 -13.58 -7.23 -5.49
CA ASP A 200 -12.71 -7.26 -4.32
C ASP A 200 -11.24 -7.18 -4.75
N LEU A 201 -10.70 -5.96 -4.83
CA LEU A 201 -9.31 -5.77 -5.21
C LEU A 201 -8.33 -6.33 -4.16
N VAL A 202 -8.74 -6.43 -2.89
CA VAL A 202 -7.92 -7.05 -1.83
C VAL A 202 -7.83 -8.54 -2.08
N ALA A 203 -8.95 -9.21 -2.35
CA ALA A 203 -8.96 -10.64 -2.67
C ALA A 203 -8.18 -10.97 -3.95
N ILE A 204 -8.25 -10.12 -4.98
CA ILE A 204 -7.48 -10.32 -6.22
C ILE A 204 -5.97 -10.20 -5.96
N ASN A 205 -5.51 -9.17 -5.24
CA ASN A 205 -4.10 -9.03 -4.91
C ASN A 205 -3.62 -10.13 -3.94
N HIS A 206 -4.48 -10.58 -3.03
CA HIS A 206 -4.21 -11.76 -2.19
C HIS A 206 -4.01 -13.03 -3.02
N HIS A 207 -4.89 -13.26 -4.00
CA HIS A 207 -4.76 -14.38 -4.95
C HIS A 207 -3.42 -14.31 -5.70
N TYR A 208 -3.03 -13.14 -6.19
CA TYR A 208 -1.73 -12.97 -6.86
C TYR A 208 -0.52 -13.26 -5.97
N LEU A 209 -0.54 -12.86 -4.69
CA LEU A 209 0.52 -13.21 -3.75
C LEU A 209 0.60 -14.73 -3.57
N ARG A 210 -0.55 -15.40 -3.44
CA ARG A 210 -0.60 -16.87 -3.35
C ARG A 210 -0.11 -17.56 -4.62
N SER A 211 -0.50 -17.07 -5.80
CA SER A 211 -0.08 -17.66 -7.08
C SER A 211 1.43 -17.52 -7.32
N MET A 212 2.07 -16.53 -6.68
CA MET A 212 3.52 -16.36 -6.68
C MET A 212 4.23 -17.25 -5.65
N GLY A 213 3.51 -17.98 -4.79
CA GLY A 213 4.10 -18.95 -3.84
C GLY A 213 3.97 -18.58 -2.36
N LEU A 214 3.48 -17.38 -2.02
CA LEU A 214 3.27 -17.02 -0.61
C LEU A 214 2.14 -17.86 0.00
N SER A 215 2.38 -18.46 1.17
CA SER A 215 1.32 -19.12 1.93
C SER A 215 0.37 -18.11 2.59
N ASP A 216 -0.86 -18.51 2.89
CA ASP A 216 -1.83 -17.65 3.61
C ASP A 216 -1.29 -17.16 4.96
N ALA A 217 -0.46 -17.97 5.63
CA ALA A 217 0.18 -17.58 6.88
C ALA A 217 1.20 -16.44 6.73
N ARG A 218 1.66 -16.16 5.50
CA ARG A 218 2.61 -15.09 5.15
C ARG A 218 1.91 -13.90 4.47
N ILE A 219 0.57 -13.90 4.39
CA ILE A 219 -0.21 -12.78 3.82
C ILE A 219 -1.19 -12.30 4.89
N ASP A 220 -1.10 -11.03 5.27
CA ASP A 220 -1.99 -10.43 6.27
C ASP A 220 -2.84 -9.33 5.64
N PRO A 221 -4.07 -9.63 5.18
CA PRO A 221 -5.00 -8.61 4.71
C PRO A 221 -5.70 -7.90 5.88
N ALA A 222 -5.73 -6.58 5.86
CA ALA A 222 -6.41 -5.76 6.88
C ALA A 222 -7.92 -6.02 6.93
N ASN A 223 -8.53 -6.24 5.77
CA ASN A 223 -9.99 -6.36 5.61
C ASN A 223 -10.76 -5.16 6.21
N LEU A 224 -10.12 -3.98 6.20
CA LEU A 224 -10.72 -2.72 6.64
C LEU A 224 -11.16 -1.91 5.42
N CYS A 225 -12.47 -1.75 5.23
CA CYS A 225 -13.03 -0.99 4.11
C CYS A 225 -12.91 0.52 4.35
N THR A 226 -12.10 1.20 3.54
CA THR A 226 -11.89 2.66 3.60
C THR A 226 -13.18 3.45 3.44
N SER A 227 -14.12 2.94 2.64
CA SER A 227 -15.41 3.59 2.41
C SER A 227 -16.38 3.44 3.59
N CYS A 228 -16.36 2.29 4.28
CA CYS A 228 -17.21 2.03 5.45
C CYS A 228 -16.70 2.72 6.71
N GLN A 229 -15.38 2.68 6.96
CA GLN A 229 -14.77 3.16 8.20
C GLN A 229 -14.40 4.65 8.08
N ARG A 230 -15.42 5.50 8.16
CA ARG A 230 -15.35 6.95 7.89
C ARG A 230 -14.43 7.72 8.83
N GLU A 231 -14.38 7.30 10.10
CA GLU A 231 -13.59 7.94 11.15
C GLU A 231 -12.08 7.72 10.95
N ASP A 232 -11.70 6.58 10.38
CA ASP A 232 -10.29 6.19 10.27
C ASP A 232 -9.70 6.44 8.88
N PHE A 233 -10.51 6.48 7.81
CA PHE A 233 -9.95 6.54 6.45
C PHE A 233 -10.60 7.58 5.55
N TYR A 234 -9.78 8.22 4.71
CA TYR A 234 -10.25 8.90 3.51
C TYR A 234 -10.75 7.88 2.48
N SER A 235 -11.75 8.26 1.69
CA SER A 235 -12.28 7.43 0.61
C SER A 235 -12.72 8.31 -0.55
N TYR A 236 -12.06 8.15 -1.69
CA TYR A 236 -12.38 8.91 -2.91
C TYR A 236 -13.80 8.59 -3.40
N ARG A 237 -14.19 7.31 -3.39
CA ARG A 237 -15.53 6.86 -3.78
C ARG A 237 -16.63 7.54 -2.96
N ARG A 238 -16.38 7.73 -1.66
CA ARG A 238 -17.33 8.35 -0.73
C ARG A 238 -17.33 9.87 -0.82
N GLU A 239 -16.17 10.49 -0.91
CA GLU A 239 -16.00 11.93 -0.66
C GLU A 239 -15.67 12.74 -1.91
N GLN A 240 -15.23 12.09 -3.00
CA GLN A 240 -14.67 12.70 -4.21
C GLN A 240 -13.41 13.52 -3.90
N THR A 241 -13.57 14.76 -3.45
CA THR A 241 -12.47 15.61 -3.00
C THR A 241 -12.11 15.24 -1.57
N THR A 242 -10.95 14.62 -1.37
CA THR A 242 -10.52 14.09 -0.07
C THR A 242 -9.00 14.03 0.04
N GLY A 243 -8.50 13.82 1.27
CA GLY A 243 -7.08 13.58 1.55
C GLY A 243 -6.59 12.21 1.07
N ARG A 244 -5.38 11.84 1.46
CA ARG A 244 -4.81 10.51 1.19
C ARG A 244 -4.16 9.96 2.45
N MET A 245 -4.30 8.66 2.68
CA MET A 245 -3.50 7.93 3.67
C MET A 245 -2.13 7.59 3.08
N LEU A 246 -1.18 7.31 3.97
CA LEU A 246 0.16 6.84 3.65
C LEU A 246 0.29 5.35 4.02
N SER A 247 0.97 4.59 3.18
CA SER A 247 1.51 3.27 3.52
C SER A 247 3.03 3.32 3.44
N LEU A 248 3.70 2.99 4.54
CA LEU A 248 5.14 3.10 4.72
C LEU A 248 5.74 1.74 5.06
N ILE A 249 6.88 1.41 4.46
CA ILE A 249 7.76 0.32 4.86
C ILE A 249 9.23 0.79 4.80
N ALA A 250 10.04 0.43 5.79
CA ALA A 250 11.45 0.80 5.83
C ALA A 250 12.29 -0.27 6.54
N ILE A 251 13.56 -0.36 6.16
CA ILE A 251 14.55 -1.16 6.88
C ILE A 251 15.23 -0.24 7.89
N LYS A 252 15.25 -0.62 9.18
CA LYS A 252 15.93 0.19 10.20
C LYS A 252 17.43 0.29 9.90
N GLU A 253 18.00 1.45 10.20
CA GLU A 253 19.45 1.66 10.16
C GLU A 253 20.12 0.82 11.26
N LYS A 254 21.26 0.16 10.97
CA LYS A 254 21.99 -0.60 11.99
C LYS A 254 22.53 0.38 13.03
N GLY A 255 22.15 0.23 14.30
CA GLY A 255 22.72 0.99 15.44
C GLY A 255 21.82 2.05 16.08
N LYS A 256 20.54 2.14 15.73
CA LYS A 256 19.53 2.87 16.51
C LYS A 256 18.65 1.86 17.26
N GLU A 257 19.08 1.50 18.47
CA GLU A 257 18.25 0.87 19.49
C GLU A 257 17.56 1.94 20.34
#